data_AF-A0A942EWW3-F1
#
_entry.id   AF-A0A942EWW3-F1
#
_cell.length_a   1.000
_cell.length_b   1.000
_cell.length_c   1.000
_cell.angle_alpha   90.00
_cell.angle_beta   90.00
_cell.angle_gamma   90.00
#
_symmetry.space_group_name_H-M   'P 1'
#
loop_
_entity.id
_entity.type
_entity.pdbx_description
1 polymer ?
#
loop_
_entity_poly.entity_id
_entity_poly.type
_entity_poly.pdbx_seq_one_letter_code
_entity_poly.pdbx_strand_id
1 'polypeptide(L)'
;MNPEHIREIVDHHEGGKKAGIISILEDIQAQYSYLPEEALRIVAEKTGRSLVDIYGVATFYKAFSLKPRGKHLVSVCLGTACHVRGGPRIAEEFERQSEIKTGETTKDREITLETVNCLGACALGPIVTVDGHYFSNVTFPRVKEIIHKARAGLDRVDIQTDERIFPVEVACPRCNHSLMDRHHYIDGYPSIRVTVSFRQKHGWVRLSCLYGSFSVDQEYEAPRDTVVNFFCPHCHAELIGASECMTCGAPMVPMLVRGEGGMIQICSRRGCKGHMLDLTGVNF
;
A
#
# COMPACT_ATOMS: atom_id res chain seq x y z
N MET A 1 -18.72 15.13 5.85
CA MET A 1 -18.66 13.87 6.62
C MET A 1 -20.06 13.27 6.64
N ASN A 2 -20.21 11.96 6.42
CA ASN A 2 -21.51 11.28 6.40
C ASN A 2 -21.64 10.36 7.63
N PRO A 3 -22.59 10.62 8.56
CA PRO A 3 -22.79 9.80 9.75
C PRO A 3 -23.10 8.32 9.47
N GLU A 4 -23.83 8.02 8.38
CA GLU A 4 -24.16 6.63 8.02
C GLU A 4 -22.91 5.82 7.70
N HIS A 5 -21.94 6.45 7.03
CA HIS A 5 -20.69 5.79 6.65
C HIS A 5 -19.83 5.43 7.89
N ILE A 6 -19.87 6.26 8.95
CA ILE A 6 -19.21 5.92 10.23
C ILE A 6 -19.87 4.68 10.85
N ARG A 7 -21.20 4.59 10.79
CA ARG A 7 -21.93 3.42 11.31
C ARG A 7 -21.57 2.15 10.54
N GLU A 8 -21.45 2.23 9.22
CA GLU A 8 -21.01 1.11 8.38
C GLU A 8 -19.60 0.62 8.76
N ILE A 9 -18.65 1.54 8.97
CA ILE A 9 -17.29 1.19 9.44
C ILE A 9 -17.35 0.45 10.78
N VAL A 10 -18.14 0.94 11.74
CA VAL A 10 -18.26 0.29 13.06
C VAL A 10 -18.94 -1.09 12.95
N ASP A 11 -19.96 -1.22 12.10
CA ASP A 11 -20.69 -2.46 11.90
C ASP A 11 -19.81 -3.53 11.20
N HIS A 12 -18.91 -3.13 10.30
CA HIS A 12 -17.90 -4.01 9.69
C HIS A 12 -16.99 -4.68 10.73
N HIS A 13 -16.74 -4.01 11.86
CA HIS A 13 -15.95 -4.53 12.98
C HIS A 13 -16.78 -5.22 14.07
N GLU A 14 -18.01 -5.62 13.76
CA GLU A 14 -18.98 -6.23 14.68
C GLU A 14 -19.21 -5.40 15.95
N GLY A 15 -19.23 -4.06 15.83
CA GLY A 15 -19.41 -3.17 16.96
C GLY A 15 -18.24 -3.18 17.96
N GLY A 16 -17.04 -3.53 17.51
CA GLY A 16 -15.81 -3.56 18.33
C GLY A 16 -15.55 -4.87 19.05
N LYS A 17 -16.26 -5.95 18.70
CA LYS A 17 -16.05 -7.31 19.24
C LYS A 17 -14.96 -8.09 18.51
N LYS A 18 -14.80 -7.85 17.20
CA LYS A 18 -13.86 -8.59 16.34
C LYS A 18 -12.50 -7.90 16.22
N ALA A 19 -12.54 -6.59 15.93
CA ALA A 19 -11.37 -5.74 15.87
C ALA A 19 -11.51 -4.66 16.95
N GLY A 20 -10.49 -4.47 17.77
CA GLY A 20 -10.55 -3.53 18.89
C GLY A 20 -10.83 -2.09 18.42
N ILE A 21 -11.11 -1.20 19.37
CA ILE A 21 -11.39 0.22 19.12
C ILE A 21 -10.34 0.92 18.23
N ILE A 22 -9.08 0.49 18.31
CA ILE A 22 -7.97 1.02 17.50
C ILE A 22 -8.26 0.86 16.01
N SER A 23 -8.69 -0.32 15.54
CA SER A 23 -8.94 -0.58 14.12
C SER A 23 -10.11 0.25 13.57
N ILE A 24 -11.15 0.45 14.38
CA ILE A 24 -12.27 1.34 14.02
C ILE A 24 -11.77 2.77 13.83
N LEU A 25 -10.93 3.27 14.75
CA LEU A 25 -10.36 4.62 14.63
C LEU A 25 -9.39 4.74 13.45
N GLU A 26 -8.62 3.69 13.14
CA GLU A 26 -7.76 3.64 11.96
C GLU A 26 -8.55 3.80 10.67
N ASP A 27 -9.65 3.07 10.50
CA ASP A 27 -10.49 3.15 9.30
C ASP A 27 -11.19 4.51 9.16
N ILE A 28 -11.68 5.06 10.27
CA ILE A 28 -12.27 6.42 10.27
C ILE A 28 -11.20 7.44 9.86
N GLN A 29 -10.00 7.36 10.44
CA GLN A 29 -8.93 8.28 10.09
C GLN A 29 -8.45 8.08 8.64
N ALA A 30 -8.39 6.85 8.14
CA ALA A 30 -8.04 6.59 6.75
C ALA A 30 -9.03 7.25 5.78
N GLN A 31 -10.31 7.28 6.14
CA GLN A 31 -11.37 7.87 5.33
C GLN A 31 -11.42 9.41 5.42
N TYR A 32 -11.19 9.98 6.61
CA TYR A 32 -11.39 11.41 6.85
C TYR A 32 -10.10 12.20 7.12
N SER A 33 -8.94 11.54 7.12
CA SER A 33 -7.61 12.07 7.48
C SER A 33 -7.44 12.53 8.94
N TYR A 34 -8.50 12.48 9.75
CA TYR A 34 -8.49 12.76 11.19
C TYR A 34 -9.69 12.08 11.86
N LEU A 35 -9.82 12.28 13.17
CA LEU A 35 -10.92 11.79 13.99
C LEU A 35 -11.84 12.95 14.41
N PRO A 36 -12.93 13.23 13.66
CA PRO A 36 -13.94 14.20 14.05
C PRO A 36 -14.63 13.82 15.36
N GLU A 37 -14.95 14.80 16.20
CA GLU A 37 -15.70 14.57 17.45
C GLU A 37 -17.00 13.80 17.22
N GLU A 38 -17.75 14.17 16.18
CA GLU A 38 -19.01 13.51 15.82
C GLU A 38 -18.79 12.01 15.49
N ALA A 39 -17.69 11.67 14.82
CA ALA A 39 -17.36 10.28 14.54
C ALA A 39 -17.06 9.51 15.85
N LEU A 40 -16.32 10.12 16.78
CA LEU A 40 -16.03 9.50 18.08
C LEU A 40 -17.29 9.29 18.92
N ARG A 41 -18.26 10.21 18.85
CA ARG A 41 -19.57 10.07 19.50
C ARG A 41 -20.37 8.89 18.94
N ILE A 42 -20.41 8.74 17.62
CA ILE A 42 -21.07 7.60 16.96
C ILE A 42 -20.41 6.27 17.36
N VAL A 43 -19.08 6.24 17.40
CA VAL A 43 -18.33 5.05 17.84
C VAL A 43 -18.64 4.72 19.30
N ALA A 44 -18.70 5.72 20.19
CA ALA A 44 -19.07 5.53 21.60
C ALA A 44 -20.45 4.87 21.73
N GLU A 45 -21.45 5.42 21.03
CA GLU A 45 -22.82 4.93 21.04
C GLU A 45 -22.92 3.48 20.54
N LYS A 46 -22.30 3.19 19.39
CA LYS A 46 -22.36 1.86 18.75
C LYS A 46 -21.59 0.78 19.49
N THR A 47 -20.44 1.13 20.09
CA THR A 47 -19.59 0.16 20.81
C THR A 47 -19.95 0.01 22.28
N GLY A 48 -20.82 0.89 22.82
CA GLY A 48 -21.17 0.94 24.24
C GLY A 48 -20.02 1.41 25.15
N ARG A 49 -18.96 1.98 24.59
CA ARG A 49 -17.81 2.51 25.34
C ARG A 49 -18.01 3.97 25.70
N SER A 50 -17.38 4.42 26.79
CA SER A 50 -17.44 5.83 27.14
C SER A 50 -16.65 6.68 26.14
N LEU A 51 -17.14 7.89 25.86
CA LEU A 51 -16.43 8.83 25.00
C LEU A 51 -15.04 9.19 25.58
N VAL A 52 -14.91 9.19 26.91
CA VAL A 52 -13.64 9.43 27.62
C VAL A 52 -12.62 8.35 27.31
N ASP A 53 -13.02 7.07 27.31
CA ASP A 53 -12.11 5.96 26.97
C ASP A 53 -11.62 6.07 25.53
N ILE A 54 -12.51 6.45 24.62
CA ILE A 54 -12.19 6.62 23.20
C ILE A 54 -11.22 7.79 23.00
N TYR A 55 -11.45 8.93 23.64
CA TYR A 55 -10.48 10.02 23.65
C TYR A 55 -9.15 9.61 24.30
N GLY A 56 -9.19 8.80 25.35
CA GLY A 56 -8.00 8.24 25.98
C GLY A 56 -7.14 7.48 24.96
N VAL A 57 -7.76 6.59 24.17
CA VAL A 57 -7.07 5.87 23.09
C VAL A 57 -6.58 6.83 21.99
N ALA A 58 -7.44 7.73 21.51
CA ALA A 58 -7.13 8.65 20.41
C ALA A 58 -6.00 9.63 20.75
N THR A 59 -5.85 10.00 22.02
CA THR A 59 -4.79 10.91 22.49
C THR A 59 -3.53 10.16 22.93
N PHE A 60 -3.64 8.89 23.32
CA PHE A 60 -2.51 8.05 23.72
C PHE A 60 -1.61 7.69 22.51
N TYR A 61 -2.20 7.31 21.38
CA TYR A 61 -1.44 6.94 20.18
C TYR A 61 -1.20 8.16 19.28
N LYS A 62 0.07 8.53 19.09
CA LYS A 62 0.47 9.59 18.14
C LYS A 62 0.04 9.36 16.68
N ALA A 63 -0.27 8.13 16.33
CA ALA A 63 -0.79 7.79 14.99
C ALA A 63 -2.13 8.48 14.72
N PHE A 64 -2.95 8.69 15.75
CA PHE A 64 -4.25 9.36 15.62
C PHE A 64 -4.13 10.88 15.71
N SER A 65 -4.98 11.57 14.96
CA SER A 65 -5.12 13.02 15.00
C SER A 65 -6.57 13.41 15.22
N LEU A 66 -6.78 14.26 16.23
CA LEU A 66 -8.06 14.93 16.49
C LEU A 66 -8.20 16.23 15.67
N LYS A 67 -7.12 16.67 15.01
CA LYS A 67 -7.10 17.86 14.15
C LYS A 67 -7.12 17.45 12.69
N PRO A 68 -7.81 18.18 11.81
CA PRO A 68 -7.76 17.93 10.37
C PRO A 68 -6.32 17.89 9.87
N ARG A 69 -5.94 16.76 9.27
CA ARG A 69 -4.69 16.63 8.52
C ARG A 69 -4.98 16.83 7.03
N GLY A 70 -3.94 17.20 6.31
CA GLY A 70 -3.94 17.23 4.87
C GLY A 70 -3.93 15.81 4.31
N LYS A 71 -4.06 15.73 3.00
CA LYS A 71 -4.07 14.47 2.25
C LYS A 71 -2.78 13.67 2.42
N HIS A 72 -1.64 14.36 2.53
CA HIS A 72 -0.31 13.77 2.64
C HIS A 72 0.35 14.17 3.97
N LEU A 73 0.74 13.19 4.78
CA LEU A 73 1.44 13.40 6.05
C LEU A 73 2.95 13.22 5.84
N VAL A 74 3.69 14.32 5.93
CA VAL A 74 5.16 14.36 5.89
C VAL A 74 5.68 14.32 7.33
N SER A 75 6.47 13.31 7.67
CA SER A 75 7.08 13.13 8.98
C SER A 75 8.61 13.14 8.89
N VAL A 76 9.25 14.15 9.48
CA VAL A 76 10.72 14.26 9.51
C VAL A 76 11.28 13.62 10.77
N CYS A 77 12.24 12.71 10.63
CA CYS A 77 12.91 12.07 11.76
C CYS A 77 13.88 13.02 12.45
N LEU A 78 13.68 13.26 13.74
CA LEU A 78 14.56 14.04 14.61
C LEU A 78 15.24 13.19 15.68
N GLY A 79 15.33 11.87 15.45
CA GLY A 79 16.08 10.97 16.34
C GLY A 79 17.55 11.25 16.32
N THR A 80 18.28 10.85 17.38
CA THR A 80 19.67 11.24 17.61
C THR A 80 20.54 11.18 16.37
N ALA A 81 20.50 10.07 15.62
CA ALA A 81 21.27 9.89 14.38
C ALA A 81 20.85 10.86 13.26
N CYS A 82 19.54 11.08 13.06
CA CYS A 82 19.07 12.05 12.06
C CYS A 82 19.32 13.48 12.51
N HIS A 83 19.22 13.76 13.81
CA HIS A 83 19.47 15.07 14.41
C HIS A 83 20.90 15.54 14.11
N VAL A 84 21.91 14.70 14.42
CA VAL A 84 23.32 15.04 14.15
C VAL A 84 23.64 15.12 12.66
N ARG A 85 22.88 14.42 11.81
CA ARG A 85 23.03 14.47 10.34
C ARG A 85 22.26 15.62 9.68
N GLY A 86 21.67 16.54 10.46
CA GLY A 86 21.01 17.74 9.95
C GLY A 86 19.49 17.62 9.76
N GLY A 87 18.83 16.63 10.37
CA GLY A 87 17.37 16.47 10.36
C GLY A 87 16.58 17.74 10.71
N PRO A 88 16.96 18.55 11.72
CA PRO A 88 16.30 19.82 12.00
C PRO A 88 16.31 20.79 10.81
N ARG A 89 17.44 20.87 10.09
CA ARG A 89 17.55 21.74 8.90
C ARG A 89 16.71 21.22 7.74
N ILE A 90 16.52 19.90 7.64
CA ILE A 90 15.59 19.30 6.67
C ILE A 90 14.15 19.69 7.03
N ALA A 91 13.75 19.62 8.30
CA ALA A 91 12.43 20.06 8.74
C ALA A 91 12.20 21.55 8.44
N GLU A 92 13.17 22.41 8.74
CA GLU A 92 13.13 23.85 8.39
C GLU A 92 12.97 24.08 6.88
N GLU A 93 13.61 23.27 6.05
CA GLU A 93 13.47 23.38 4.59
C GLU A 93 12.06 22.96 4.12
N PHE A 94 11.45 21.96 4.75
CA PHE A 94 10.04 21.62 4.49
C PHE A 94 9.12 22.77 4.90
N GLU A 95 9.36 23.39 6.07
CA GLU A 95 8.61 24.56 6.52
C GLU A 95 8.71 25.71 5.50
N ARG A 96 9.93 25.98 5.02
CA ARG A 96 10.21 27.06 4.08
C ARG A 96 9.53 26.84 2.72
N GLN A 97 9.57 25.62 2.19
CA GLN A 97 8.99 25.31 0.87
C GLN A 97 7.47 25.13 0.89
N SER A 98 6.92 24.70 2.03
CA SER A 98 5.47 24.47 2.18
C SER A 98 4.73 25.65 2.81
N GLU A 99 5.46 26.69 3.23
CA GLU A 99 4.94 27.90 3.91
C GLU A 99 4.09 27.58 5.16
N ILE A 100 4.48 26.55 5.90
CA ILE A 100 3.82 26.09 7.13
C ILE A 100 4.85 25.78 8.21
N LYS A 101 4.42 25.72 9.47
CA LYS A 101 5.24 25.24 10.59
C LYS A 101 5.03 23.76 10.88
N THR A 102 5.99 23.16 11.57
CA THR A 102 5.86 21.81 12.10
C THR A 102 4.62 21.71 13.00
N GLY A 103 3.75 20.74 12.70
CA GLY A 103 2.44 20.54 13.32
C GLY A 103 1.28 21.21 12.59
N GLU A 104 1.55 21.94 11.50
CA GLU A 104 0.53 22.62 10.69
C GLU A 104 0.24 21.87 9.39
N THR A 105 -0.85 22.28 8.76
CA THR A 105 -1.32 21.77 7.47
C THR A 105 -1.44 22.93 6.49
N THR A 106 -1.05 22.71 5.23
CA THR A 106 -1.13 23.70 4.17
C THR A 106 -2.58 24.16 3.93
N LYS A 107 -2.74 25.39 3.41
CA LYS A 107 -4.08 26.00 3.19
C LYS A 107 -4.94 25.21 2.21
N ASP A 108 -4.32 24.55 1.23
CA ASP A 108 -4.94 23.66 0.26
C ASP A 108 -5.31 22.28 0.84
N ARG A 109 -4.94 22.00 2.10
CA ARG A 109 -5.12 20.70 2.78
C ARG A 109 -4.45 19.54 2.05
N GLU A 110 -3.40 19.80 1.28
CA GLU A 110 -2.65 18.75 0.61
C GLU A 110 -1.57 18.16 1.52
N ILE A 111 -0.88 18.96 2.34
CA ILE A 111 0.29 18.52 3.12
C ILE A 111 0.15 18.90 4.59
N THR A 112 0.39 17.94 5.48
CA THR A 112 0.67 18.17 6.90
C THR A 112 2.14 17.87 7.17
N LEU A 113 2.84 18.77 7.85
CA LEU A 113 4.22 18.56 8.27
C LEU A 113 4.28 18.23 9.76
N GLU A 114 4.86 17.09 10.12
CA GLU A 114 5.10 16.69 11.50
C GLU A 114 6.56 16.24 11.69
N THR A 115 7.00 16.16 12.95
CA THR A 115 8.29 15.58 13.31
C THR A 115 8.10 14.40 14.24
N VAL A 116 8.98 13.42 14.11
CA VAL A 116 8.95 12.19 14.91
C VAL A 116 10.30 11.96 15.57
N ASN A 117 10.26 11.37 16.76
CA ASN A 117 11.46 11.14 17.55
C ASN A 117 12.37 10.08 16.94
N CYS A 118 11.84 9.00 16.36
CA CYS A 118 12.68 7.99 15.72
C CYS A 118 11.84 7.16 14.76
N LEU A 119 12.41 6.86 13.60
CA LEU A 119 11.85 5.94 12.59
C LEU A 119 12.59 4.59 12.53
N GLY A 120 13.52 4.33 13.46
CA GLY A 120 14.20 3.04 13.59
C GLY A 120 15.22 2.68 12.50
N ALA A 121 15.41 3.53 11.48
CA ALA A 121 16.27 3.23 10.33
C ALA A 121 17.58 4.03 10.30
N CYS A 122 18.24 4.21 11.46
CA CYS A 122 19.37 5.15 11.65
C CYS A 122 20.49 5.11 10.59
N ALA A 123 20.76 3.95 9.97
CA ALA A 123 21.74 3.81 8.89
C ALA A 123 21.45 4.74 7.70
N LEU A 124 20.16 4.97 7.40
CA LEU A 124 19.65 5.70 6.24
C LEU A 124 19.38 7.20 6.51
N GLY A 125 19.78 7.70 7.68
CA GLY A 125 19.57 9.09 8.11
C GLY A 125 20.30 10.14 7.25
N PRO A 126 19.72 11.33 7.01
CA PRO A 126 18.40 11.81 7.46
C PRO A 126 17.22 11.16 6.73
N ILE A 127 16.15 10.82 7.48
CA ILE A 127 14.97 10.14 6.95
C ILE A 127 13.74 11.00 7.07
N VAL A 128 12.93 10.98 6.02
CA VAL A 128 11.58 11.55 5.99
C VAL A 128 10.63 10.46 5.53
N THR A 129 9.45 10.38 6.13
CA THR A 129 8.37 9.55 5.61
C THR A 129 7.24 10.41 5.07
N VAL A 130 6.61 9.99 3.98
CA VAL A 130 5.37 10.60 3.49
C VAL A 130 4.34 9.49 3.30
N ASP A 131 3.23 9.54 4.03
CA ASP A 131 2.17 8.50 4.00
C ASP A 131 2.70 7.07 4.19
N GLY A 132 3.75 6.91 5.02
CA GLY A 132 4.41 5.63 5.27
C GLY A 132 5.53 5.27 4.28
N HIS A 133 5.71 6.02 3.18
CA HIS A 133 6.82 5.83 2.25
C HIS A 133 8.10 6.45 2.80
N TYR A 134 9.17 5.65 2.89
CA TYR A 134 10.47 6.09 3.42
C TYR A 134 11.32 6.76 2.34
N PHE A 135 11.87 7.93 2.67
CA PHE A 135 12.89 8.63 1.91
C PHE A 135 14.18 8.68 2.72
N SER A 136 15.23 8.03 2.21
CA SER A 136 16.54 7.92 2.85
C SER A 136 17.50 9.00 2.34
N ASN A 137 18.54 9.31 3.13
CA ASN A 137 19.61 10.24 2.79
C ASN A 137 19.08 11.56 2.23
N VAL A 138 18.07 12.13 2.89
CA VAL A 138 17.37 13.33 2.40
C VAL A 138 18.29 14.54 2.49
N THR A 139 18.44 15.24 1.37
CA THR A 139 19.19 16.49 1.23
C THR A 139 18.24 17.63 0.88
N PHE A 140 18.69 18.89 1.03
CA PHE A 140 17.87 20.07 0.73
C PHE A 140 17.22 20.06 -0.68
N PRO A 141 17.93 19.71 -1.78
CA PRO A 141 17.30 19.63 -3.10
C PRO A 141 16.18 18.58 -3.16
N ARG A 142 16.36 17.47 -2.45
CA ARG A 142 15.43 16.33 -2.43
C ARG A 142 14.13 16.66 -1.68
N VAL A 143 14.14 17.66 -0.79
CA VAL A 143 12.91 18.15 -0.14
C VAL A 143 11.88 18.62 -1.17
N LYS A 144 12.32 19.41 -2.17
CA LYS A 144 11.43 19.91 -3.23
C LYS A 144 10.83 18.76 -4.05
N GLU A 145 11.65 17.77 -4.36
CA GLU A 145 11.24 16.56 -5.08
C GLU A 145 10.20 15.77 -4.28
N ILE A 146 10.42 15.58 -2.97
CA ILE A 146 9.49 14.86 -2.08
C ILE A 146 8.14 15.58 -2.02
N ILE A 147 8.12 16.90 -1.84
CA ILE A 147 6.89 17.71 -1.82
C ILE A 147 6.13 17.56 -3.15
N HIS A 148 6.84 17.62 -4.28
CA HIS A 148 6.23 17.45 -5.59
C HIS A 148 5.66 16.05 -5.77
N LYS A 149 6.41 15.00 -5.40
CA LYS A 149 5.97 13.60 -5.44
C LYS A 149 4.74 13.36 -4.56
N ALA A 150 4.70 13.94 -3.37
CA ALA A 150 3.54 13.87 -2.49
C ALA A 150 2.28 14.41 -3.21
N ARG A 151 2.34 15.64 -3.74
CA ARG A 151 1.21 16.27 -4.46
C ARG A 151 0.81 15.55 -5.74
N ALA A 152 1.77 14.95 -6.45
CA ALA A 152 1.50 14.20 -7.67
C ALA A 152 0.92 12.79 -7.40
N GLY A 153 1.04 12.29 -6.17
CA GLY A 153 0.64 10.96 -5.74
C GLY A 153 1.84 10.00 -5.64
N LEU A 154 2.09 9.47 -4.45
CA LEU A 154 3.19 8.54 -4.14
C LEU A 154 2.98 7.12 -4.69
N ASP A 155 1.72 6.76 -4.99
CA ASP A 155 1.37 5.51 -5.65
C ASP A 155 1.65 5.52 -7.16
N ARG A 156 2.15 6.63 -7.71
CA ARG A 156 2.71 6.66 -9.06
C ARG A 156 4.07 5.99 -9.03
N VAL A 157 4.00 4.68 -9.20
CA VAL A 157 5.11 3.81 -9.58
C VAL A 157 5.78 4.38 -10.82
N ASP A 158 6.95 5.00 -10.63
CA ASP A 158 7.84 5.33 -11.73
C ASP A 158 8.77 4.14 -11.96
N ILE A 159 8.40 3.33 -12.94
CA ILE A 159 9.07 2.10 -13.36
C ILE A 159 10.57 2.30 -13.62
N GLN A 160 11.02 3.52 -13.96
CA GLN A 160 12.42 3.80 -14.26
C GLN A 160 13.27 4.13 -13.02
N THR A 161 12.67 4.54 -11.90
CA THR A 161 13.42 5.05 -10.74
C THR A 161 13.13 4.33 -9.42
N ASP A 162 12.11 3.48 -9.35
CA ASP A 162 11.81 2.69 -8.16
C ASP A 162 12.59 1.37 -8.15
N GLU A 163 13.70 1.32 -7.40
CA GLU A 163 14.54 0.11 -7.25
C GLU A 163 13.80 -1.11 -6.65
N ARG A 164 12.58 -0.92 -6.12
CA ARG A 164 11.73 -2.03 -5.63
C ARG A 164 10.95 -2.70 -6.75
N ILE A 165 10.96 -2.10 -7.94
CA ILE A 165 10.20 -2.54 -9.11
C ILE A 165 11.19 -3.07 -10.12
N PHE A 166 11.23 -4.38 -10.22
CA PHE A 166 12.14 -5.09 -11.10
C PHE A 166 11.38 -6.12 -11.92
N PRO A 167 11.82 -6.38 -13.16
CA PRO A 167 11.20 -7.40 -14.00
C PRO A 167 11.46 -8.79 -13.42
N VAL A 168 10.41 -9.59 -13.29
CA VAL A 168 10.50 -11.01 -12.98
C VAL A 168 10.26 -11.84 -14.23
N GLU A 169 11.15 -12.79 -14.50
CA GLU A 169 10.88 -13.84 -15.48
C GLU A 169 10.18 -15.00 -14.81
N VAL A 170 8.99 -15.37 -15.29
CA VAL A 170 8.18 -16.42 -14.67
C VAL A 170 7.92 -17.61 -15.57
N ALA A 171 7.69 -18.76 -14.93
CA ALA A 171 7.37 -20.02 -15.55
C ALA A 171 6.21 -20.72 -14.82
N CYS A 172 5.55 -21.63 -15.53
CA CYS A 172 4.53 -22.47 -14.96
C CYS A 172 5.14 -23.44 -13.92
N PRO A 173 4.61 -23.54 -12.69
CA PRO A 173 5.12 -24.47 -11.68
C PRO A 173 4.86 -25.95 -12.03
N ARG A 174 4.01 -26.24 -13.02
CA ARG A 174 3.64 -27.61 -13.41
C ARG A 174 4.46 -28.15 -14.57
N CYS A 175 4.69 -27.35 -15.61
CA CYS A 175 5.42 -27.77 -16.81
C CYS A 175 6.75 -27.04 -17.02
N ASN A 176 7.08 -26.07 -16.14
CA ASN A 176 8.27 -25.23 -16.21
C ASN A 176 8.40 -24.40 -17.51
N HIS A 177 7.38 -24.37 -18.36
CA HIS A 177 7.38 -23.53 -19.56
C HIS A 177 7.28 -22.06 -19.17
N SER A 178 8.00 -21.20 -19.89
CA SER A 178 7.95 -19.75 -19.64
C SER A 178 6.54 -19.24 -19.88
N LEU A 179 6.04 -18.40 -18.97
CA LEU A 179 4.77 -17.70 -19.14
C LEU A 179 4.96 -16.31 -19.76
N MET A 180 6.19 -15.96 -20.15
CA MET A 180 6.51 -14.64 -20.71
C MET A 180 6.04 -14.53 -22.16
N ASP A 181 5.29 -13.47 -22.47
CA ASP A 181 4.88 -13.08 -23.82
C ASP A 181 5.76 -11.94 -24.33
N ARG A 182 6.76 -12.31 -25.14
CA ARG A 182 7.73 -11.37 -25.74
C ARG A 182 7.16 -10.57 -26.91
N HIS A 183 5.92 -10.83 -27.33
CA HIS A 183 5.28 -10.10 -28.43
C HIS A 183 4.38 -8.97 -27.93
N HIS A 184 4.12 -8.89 -26.62
CA HIS A 184 3.25 -7.90 -26.04
C HIS A 184 3.87 -7.30 -24.78
N TYR A 185 3.95 -5.97 -24.75
CA TYR A 185 4.66 -5.22 -23.73
C TYR A 185 3.67 -4.49 -22.83
N ILE A 186 3.85 -4.61 -21.52
CA ILE A 186 3.15 -3.84 -20.50
C ILE A 186 4.22 -3.11 -19.70
N ASP A 187 4.01 -1.83 -19.39
CA ASP A 187 4.96 -1.00 -18.64
C ASP A 187 6.37 -0.93 -19.28
N GLY A 188 6.48 -1.18 -20.60
CA GLY A 188 7.75 -1.21 -21.33
C GLY A 188 8.51 -2.54 -21.28
N TYR A 189 7.97 -3.58 -20.64
CA TYR A 189 8.59 -4.90 -20.53
C TYR A 189 7.71 -6.02 -21.11
N PRO A 190 8.27 -7.18 -21.50
CA PRO A 190 7.50 -8.35 -21.91
C PRO A 190 6.47 -8.73 -20.85
N SER A 191 5.22 -8.94 -21.25
CA SER A 191 4.14 -9.29 -20.33
C SER A 191 4.18 -10.76 -19.90
N ILE A 192 3.44 -11.11 -18.86
CA ILE A 192 3.17 -12.50 -18.45
C ILE A 192 1.81 -12.90 -18.99
N ARG A 193 1.73 -13.92 -19.84
CA ARG A 193 0.47 -14.40 -20.40
C ARG A 193 -0.02 -15.67 -19.73
N VAL A 194 -1.26 -15.62 -19.27
CA VAL A 194 -1.98 -16.73 -18.63
C VAL A 194 -3.37 -16.85 -19.23
N THR A 195 -3.97 -18.03 -19.11
CA THR A 195 -5.38 -18.23 -19.45
C THR A 195 -6.19 -18.07 -18.17
N VAL A 196 -7.31 -17.36 -18.22
CA VAL A 196 -8.24 -17.26 -17.10
C VAL A 196 -9.59 -17.86 -17.46
N SER A 197 -10.30 -18.38 -16.47
CA SER A 197 -11.70 -18.81 -16.60
C SER A 197 -12.59 -18.14 -15.56
N PHE A 198 -13.75 -17.67 -16.01
CA PHE A 198 -14.81 -17.17 -15.16
C PHE A 198 -16.18 -17.50 -15.76
N ARG A 199 -17.10 -18.05 -14.96
CA ARG A 199 -18.46 -18.45 -15.40
C ARG A 199 -18.46 -19.27 -16.71
N GLN A 200 -17.52 -20.21 -16.84
CA GLN A 200 -17.29 -21.04 -18.02
C GLN A 200 -16.87 -20.31 -19.31
N LYS A 201 -16.47 -19.04 -19.22
CA LYS A 201 -15.77 -18.34 -20.30
C LYS A 201 -14.28 -18.39 -20.06
N HIS A 202 -13.54 -18.84 -21.08
CA HIS A 202 -12.09 -18.86 -21.09
C HIS A 202 -11.56 -17.69 -21.93
N GLY A 203 -10.50 -17.05 -21.47
CA GLY A 203 -9.81 -16.01 -22.24
C GLY A 203 -8.39 -15.81 -21.75
N TRP A 204 -7.60 -15.02 -22.46
CA TRP A 204 -6.25 -14.67 -22.01
C TRP A 204 -6.23 -13.43 -21.13
N VAL A 205 -5.27 -13.40 -20.20
CA VAL A 205 -4.88 -12.23 -19.43
C VAL A 205 -3.37 -12.06 -19.56
N ARG A 206 -2.94 -10.82 -19.76
CA ARG A 206 -1.54 -10.39 -19.77
C ARG A 206 -1.30 -9.49 -18.58
N LEU A 207 -0.33 -9.85 -17.76
CA LEU A 207 0.07 -9.11 -16.57
C LEU A 207 1.40 -8.42 -16.83
N SER A 208 1.64 -7.29 -16.17
CA SER A 208 3.00 -6.75 -16.07
C SER A 208 3.94 -7.77 -15.44
N CYS A 209 5.16 -7.89 -15.96
CA CYS A 209 6.20 -8.69 -15.33
C CYS A 209 6.98 -7.92 -14.26
N LEU A 210 6.69 -6.63 -14.07
CA LEU A 210 7.34 -5.84 -13.04
C LEU A 210 6.72 -6.16 -11.68
N TYR A 211 7.54 -6.62 -10.74
CA TYR A 211 7.10 -6.80 -9.37
C TYR A 211 6.66 -5.45 -8.80
N GLY A 212 5.47 -5.39 -8.18
CA GLY A 212 4.87 -4.13 -7.73
C GLY A 212 3.96 -3.43 -8.75
N SER A 213 3.96 -3.84 -10.03
CA SER A 213 3.00 -3.33 -11.01
C SER A 213 1.67 -4.08 -10.96
N PHE A 214 0.58 -3.35 -11.22
CA PHE A 214 -0.79 -3.87 -11.29
C PHE A 214 -1.40 -3.71 -12.68
N SER A 215 -0.60 -3.31 -13.67
CA SER A 215 -1.04 -3.15 -15.04
C SER A 215 -1.42 -4.52 -15.63
N VAL A 216 -2.61 -4.58 -16.21
CA VAL A 216 -3.18 -5.79 -16.81
C VAL A 216 -3.87 -5.44 -18.13
N ASP A 217 -3.69 -6.32 -19.11
CA ASP A 217 -4.45 -6.35 -20.36
C ASP A 217 -5.20 -7.69 -20.44
N GLN A 218 -6.44 -7.68 -20.92
CA GLN A 218 -7.30 -8.87 -20.87
C GLN A 218 -8.25 -8.95 -22.05
N GLU A 219 -8.50 -10.17 -22.52
CA GLU A 219 -9.41 -10.44 -23.63
C GLU A 219 -10.86 -10.09 -23.32
N TYR A 220 -11.28 -10.39 -22.08
CA TYR A 220 -12.62 -10.17 -21.59
C TYR A 220 -12.59 -9.56 -20.21
N GLU A 221 -13.49 -8.62 -19.96
CA GLU A 221 -13.59 -7.99 -18.66
C GLU A 221 -14.49 -8.79 -17.70
N ALA A 222 -13.89 -9.56 -16.78
CA ALA A 222 -14.61 -10.09 -15.62
C ALA A 222 -15.09 -8.96 -14.68
N PRO A 223 -16.24 -9.02 -13.98
CA PRO A 223 -16.62 -7.96 -13.05
C PRO A 223 -15.55 -7.71 -11.97
N ARG A 224 -15.45 -6.47 -11.43
CA ARG A 224 -14.59 -6.19 -10.27
C ARG A 224 -14.94 -7.12 -9.10
N ASP A 225 -13.95 -7.40 -8.27
CA ASP A 225 -14.05 -8.25 -7.07
C ASP A 225 -14.36 -9.72 -7.31
N THR A 226 -14.38 -10.14 -8.57
CA THR A 226 -14.57 -11.52 -8.98
C THR A 226 -13.29 -12.33 -8.81
N VAL A 227 -13.39 -13.53 -8.24
CA VAL A 227 -12.31 -14.52 -8.22
C VAL A 227 -12.30 -15.27 -9.56
N VAL A 228 -11.14 -15.29 -10.23
CA VAL A 228 -10.96 -15.98 -11.51
C VAL A 228 -9.94 -17.10 -11.38
N ASN A 229 -10.14 -18.19 -12.10
CA ASN A 229 -9.22 -19.33 -12.10
C ASN A 229 -8.14 -19.12 -13.16
N PHE A 230 -6.88 -19.33 -12.82
CA PHE A 230 -5.74 -19.16 -13.71
C PHE A 230 -5.24 -20.50 -14.22
N PHE A 231 -4.85 -20.57 -15.49
CA PHE A 231 -4.38 -21.76 -16.17
C PHE A 231 -3.14 -21.45 -16.98
N CYS A 232 -2.23 -22.42 -17.03
CA CYS A 232 -1.07 -22.35 -17.92
C CYS A 232 -1.51 -22.45 -19.38
N PRO A 233 -1.08 -21.53 -20.27
CA PRO A 233 -1.41 -21.61 -21.71
C PRO A 233 -0.72 -22.77 -22.43
N HIS A 234 0.28 -23.41 -21.81
CA HIS A 234 1.06 -24.49 -22.43
C HIS A 234 0.59 -25.89 -22.02
N CYS A 235 0.37 -26.13 -20.72
CA CYS A 235 -0.06 -27.44 -20.24
C CYS A 235 -1.53 -27.49 -19.79
N HIS A 236 -2.23 -26.35 -19.83
CA HIS A 236 -3.63 -26.21 -19.41
C HIS A 236 -3.91 -26.58 -17.94
N ALA A 237 -2.86 -26.84 -17.15
CA ALA A 237 -3.00 -27.08 -15.72
C ALA A 237 -3.46 -25.80 -15.02
N GLU A 238 -4.38 -25.96 -14.08
CA GLU A 238 -4.79 -24.88 -13.19
C GLU A 238 -3.64 -24.50 -12.25
N LEU A 239 -3.45 -23.19 -12.09
CA LEU A 239 -2.41 -22.58 -11.27
C LEU A 239 -2.98 -22.20 -9.91
N ILE A 240 -3.18 -23.21 -9.06
CA ILE A 240 -3.75 -23.03 -7.71
C ILE A 240 -2.63 -23.05 -6.68
N GLY A 241 -2.57 -22.03 -5.83
CA GLY A 241 -1.67 -21.95 -4.68
C GLY A 241 -2.33 -22.45 -3.40
N ALA A 242 -1.49 -22.78 -2.41
CA ALA A 242 -1.93 -23.22 -1.08
C ALA A 242 -2.19 -22.05 -0.11
N SER A 243 -1.88 -20.82 -0.50
CA SER A 243 -1.99 -19.63 0.34
C SER A 243 -3.18 -18.75 -0.05
N GLU A 244 -3.68 -17.99 0.92
CA GLU A 244 -4.75 -17.01 0.75
C GLU A 244 -4.18 -15.59 0.75
N CYS A 245 -4.81 -14.69 -0.01
CA CYS A 245 -4.44 -13.30 -0.08
C CYS A 245 -4.69 -12.60 1.26
N MET A 246 -3.65 -12.06 1.89
CA MET A 246 -3.77 -11.32 3.17
C MET A 246 -4.69 -10.09 3.10
N THR A 247 -4.92 -9.55 1.90
CA THR A 247 -5.77 -8.35 1.71
C THR A 247 -7.25 -8.69 1.53
N CYS A 248 -7.60 -9.80 0.88
CA CYS A 248 -9.00 -10.07 0.49
C CYS A 248 -9.46 -11.53 0.64
N GLY A 249 -8.60 -12.40 1.19
CA GLY A 249 -8.88 -13.82 1.43
C GLY A 249 -9.03 -14.70 0.17
N ALA A 250 -8.81 -14.16 -1.03
CA ALA A 250 -8.92 -14.96 -2.25
C ALA A 250 -7.70 -15.88 -2.44
N PRO A 251 -7.85 -17.02 -3.14
CA PRO A 251 -6.73 -17.92 -3.43
C PRO A 251 -5.60 -17.21 -4.17
N MET A 252 -4.35 -17.53 -3.83
CA MET A 252 -3.18 -17.02 -4.53
C MET A 252 -2.77 -17.94 -5.68
N VAL A 253 -2.28 -17.35 -6.77
CA VAL A 253 -1.91 -18.04 -8.02
C VAL A 253 -0.38 -18.06 -8.14
N PRO A 254 0.26 -19.23 -8.02
CA PRO A 254 1.72 -19.33 -8.00
C PRO A 254 2.31 -19.40 -9.41
N MET A 255 3.43 -18.70 -9.59
CA MET A 255 4.30 -18.80 -10.76
C MET A 255 5.75 -18.92 -10.28
N LEU A 256 6.53 -19.78 -10.93
CA LEU A 256 7.93 -19.99 -10.59
C LEU A 256 8.76 -18.82 -11.13
N VAL A 257 9.59 -18.21 -10.30
CA VAL A 257 10.55 -17.18 -10.75
C VAL A 257 11.80 -17.87 -11.28
N ARG A 258 12.20 -17.56 -12.52
CA ARG A 258 13.42 -18.08 -13.15
C ARG A 258 14.65 -17.31 -12.65
N GLY A 259 15.76 -18.01 -12.46
CA GLY A 259 17.03 -17.42 -12.03
C GLY A 259 17.32 -17.67 -10.55
N GLU A 260 16.74 -16.87 -9.67
CA GLU A 260 17.11 -16.79 -8.25
C GLU A 260 16.46 -17.86 -7.35
N GLY A 261 15.51 -18.63 -7.90
CA GLY A 261 14.72 -19.58 -7.11
C GLY A 261 13.66 -18.86 -6.26
N GLY A 262 12.41 -19.29 -6.36
CA GLY A 262 11.31 -18.66 -5.64
C GLY A 262 10.01 -18.72 -6.40
N MET A 263 8.92 -18.32 -5.76
CA MET A 263 7.60 -18.26 -6.36
C MET A 263 7.01 -16.87 -6.18
N ILE A 264 6.53 -16.27 -7.27
CA ILE A 264 5.64 -15.15 -7.18
C ILE A 264 4.21 -15.68 -7.10
N GLN A 265 3.44 -15.15 -6.17
CA GLN A 265 2.05 -15.49 -5.98
C GLN A 265 1.20 -14.24 -6.19
N ILE A 266 0.24 -14.28 -7.10
CA ILE A 266 -0.66 -13.16 -7.39
C ILE A 266 -2.09 -13.47 -6.94
N CYS A 267 -2.82 -12.47 -6.46
CA CYS A 267 -4.20 -12.66 -6.04
C CYS A 267 -5.11 -13.00 -7.23
N SER A 268 -5.94 -14.03 -7.09
CA SER A 268 -6.94 -14.43 -8.09
C SER A 268 -8.14 -13.48 -8.20
N ARG A 269 -8.30 -12.52 -7.28
CA ARG A 269 -9.43 -11.57 -7.28
C ARG A 269 -9.13 -10.36 -8.16
N ARG A 270 -9.98 -10.13 -9.17
CA ARG A 270 -9.87 -8.94 -10.03
C ARG A 270 -9.99 -7.66 -9.21
N GLY A 271 -8.99 -6.79 -9.33
CA GLY A 271 -8.92 -5.50 -8.64
C GLY A 271 -8.17 -5.53 -7.32
N CYS A 272 -7.80 -6.72 -6.81
CA CYS A 272 -6.95 -6.82 -5.65
C CYS A 272 -5.49 -6.59 -6.02
N LYS A 273 -4.79 -5.74 -5.26
CA LYS A 273 -3.35 -5.47 -5.39
C LYS A 273 -2.48 -6.46 -4.61
N GLY A 274 -3.04 -7.58 -4.16
CA GLY A 274 -2.30 -8.58 -3.42
C GLY A 274 -1.36 -9.38 -4.31
N HIS A 275 -0.06 -9.29 -4.07
CA HIS A 275 0.94 -10.23 -4.56
C HIS A 275 2.00 -10.48 -3.50
N MET A 276 2.68 -11.60 -3.58
CA MET A 276 3.70 -12.01 -2.63
C MET A 276 4.83 -12.67 -3.40
N LEU A 277 6.06 -12.25 -3.14
CA LEU A 277 7.26 -12.96 -3.58
C LEU A 277 7.73 -13.87 -2.43
N ASP A 278 7.66 -15.17 -2.65
CA ASP A 278 8.11 -16.19 -1.71
C ASP A 278 9.48 -16.73 -2.14
N LEU A 279 10.51 -16.35 -1.38
CA LEU A 279 11.90 -16.78 -1.56
C LEU A 279 12.30 -17.89 -0.57
N THR A 280 11.36 -18.46 0.19
CA THR A 280 11.67 -19.44 1.25
C THR A 280 11.88 -20.86 0.72
N GLY A 281 11.68 -21.10 -0.58
CA GLY A 281 11.92 -22.38 -1.25
C GLY A 281 13.35 -22.60 -1.78
N VAL A 282 14.30 -21.69 -1.50
CA VAL A 282 15.70 -21.82 -1.94
C VAL A 282 16.43 -22.79 -1.00
N ASN A 283 16.39 -24.09 -1.32
CA ASN A 283 17.46 -24.97 -0.88
C ASN A 283 18.70 -24.65 -1.73
N PHE A 284 19.73 -24.06 -1.10
CA PHE A 284 21.09 -23.98 -1.64
C PHE A 284 21.66 -25.38 -1.91
#